data_AF-A0A2Z4LNG2-F1
#
_entry.id   AF-A0A2Z4LNG2-F1
#
_cell.length_a   1.000
_cell.length_b   1.000
_cell.length_c   1.000
_cell.angle_alpha   90.00
_cell.angle_beta   90.00
_cell.angle_gamma   90.00
#
_symmetry.space_group_name_H-M   'P 1'
#
loop_
_entity.id
_entity.type
_entity.pdbx_description
1 polymer ?
#
loop_
_entity_poly.entity_id
_entity_poly.type
_entity_poly.pdbx_seq_one_letter_code
_entity_poly.pdbx_strand_id
1 'polypeptide(L)'
;MACLAFITYQDFKERKVFWFLFPLVMVLLGMLHFLHVESFEILLYYALVNTLLVTGIITILYLYTRFINQKKFLNHSLGLGDILFFYAFAIGFPTITFLILFVGATIFSLFGFLSIKNSLKKKGVPLAGLMSVFMVFVMLYSIISKNPTLYGH
;
A
#
# COMPACT_ATOMS: atom_id res chain seq x y z
N MET A 1 1.41 -12.51 -4.77
CA MET A 1 0.96 -11.93 -6.06
C MET A 1 -0.54 -12.11 -6.30
N ALA A 2 -1.09 -13.34 -6.22
CA ALA A 2 -2.52 -13.58 -6.47
C ALA A 2 -3.49 -12.76 -5.60
N CYS A 3 -3.23 -12.60 -4.29
CA CYS A 3 -4.08 -11.77 -3.42
C CYS A 3 -4.11 -10.30 -3.84
N LEU A 4 -2.97 -9.75 -4.29
CA LEU A 4 -2.88 -8.36 -4.77
C LEU A 4 -3.60 -8.18 -6.11
N ALA A 5 -3.51 -9.19 -7.01
CA ALA A 5 -4.28 -9.25 -8.25
C ALA A 5 -5.80 -9.31 -7.99
N PHE A 6 -6.21 -9.96 -6.90
CA PHE A 6 -7.61 -10.03 -6.50
C PHE A 6 -8.10 -8.71 -5.90
N ILE A 7 -7.29 -8.05 -5.06
CA ILE A 7 -7.57 -6.71 -4.53
C ILE A 7 -7.75 -5.70 -5.67
N THR A 8 -6.85 -5.72 -6.66
CA THR A 8 -6.98 -4.89 -7.87
C THR A 8 -8.29 -5.14 -8.58
N TYR A 9 -8.60 -6.39 -8.91
CA TYR A 9 -9.82 -6.72 -9.63
C TYR A 9 -11.08 -6.22 -8.88
N GLN A 10 -11.14 -6.44 -7.57
CA GLN A 10 -12.25 -6.00 -6.74
C GLN A 10 -12.34 -4.48 -6.63
N ASP A 11 -11.21 -3.80 -6.43
CA ASP A 11 -11.19 -2.35 -6.28
C ASP A 11 -11.58 -1.64 -7.58
N PHE A 12 -11.16 -2.15 -8.75
CA PHE A 12 -11.57 -1.61 -10.04
C PHE A 12 -13.04 -1.87 -10.39
N LYS A 13 -13.56 -3.06 -10.12
CA LYS A 13 -14.93 -3.46 -10.49
C LYS A 13 -15.98 -2.94 -9.51
N GLU A 14 -15.76 -3.19 -8.22
CA GLU A 14 -16.77 -3.04 -7.19
C GLU A 14 -16.54 -1.83 -6.29
N ARG A 15 -15.33 -1.26 -6.28
CA ARG A 15 -14.91 -0.18 -5.36
C ARG A 15 -15.02 -0.57 -3.90
N LYS A 16 -14.99 -1.88 -3.65
CA LYS A 16 -15.09 -2.52 -2.35
C LYS A 16 -14.16 -3.71 -2.39
N VAL A 17 -13.33 -3.82 -1.37
CA VAL A 17 -12.41 -4.94 -1.19
C VAL A 17 -12.77 -5.59 0.13
N PHE A 18 -12.75 -6.92 0.19
CA PHE A 18 -12.99 -7.60 1.45
C PHE A 18 -11.91 -7.24 2.47
N TRP A 19 -12.33 -6.86 3.68
CA TRP A 19 -11.39 -6.47 4.74
C TRP A 19 -10.34 -7.54 4.98
N PHE A 20 -10.73 -8.82 5.05
CA PHE A 20 -9.82 -9.93 5.39
C PHE A 20 -8.64 -10.10 4.42
N LEU A 21 -8.74 -9.57 3.19
CA LEU A 21 -7.63 -9.60 2.23
C LEU A 21 -6.45 -8.75 2.70
N PHE A 22 -6.68 -7.66 3.44
CA PHE A 22 -5.60 -6.78 3.89
C PHE A 22 -4.75 -7.41 5.00
N PRO A 23 -5.32 -7.98 6.10
CA PRO A 23 -4.54 -8.77 7.05
C PRO A 23 -3.82 -9.94 6.40
N LEU A 24 -4.43 -10.60 5.41
CA LEU A 24 -3.77 -11.67 4.68
C LEU A 24 -2.53 -11.17 3.92
N VAL A 25 -2.64 -10.04 3.21
CA VAL A 25 -1.50 -9.41 2.53
C VAL A 25 -0.43 -8.97 3.53
N MET A 26 -0.83 -8.42 4.68
CA MET A 26 0.07 -8.03 5.76
C MET A 26 0.90 -9.23 6.26
N VAL A 27 0.25 -10.36 6.54
CA VAL A 27 0.92 -11.58 7.00
C VAL A 27 1.84 -12.12 5.91
N LEU A 28 1.39 -12.18 4.66
CA LEU A 28 2.20 -12.69 3.54
C LEU A 28 3.45 -11.82 3.29
N LEU A 29 3.30 -10.50 3.29
CA LEU A 29 4.44 -9.58 3.12
C LEU A 29 5.37 -9.62 4.34
N GLY A 30 4.82 -9.69 5.55
CA GLY A 30 5.60 -9.82 6.79
C GLY A 30 6.39 -11.14 6.86
N MET A 31 5.80 -12.25 6.42
CA MET A 31 6.51 -13.53 6.29
C MET A 31 7.64 -13.44 5.26
N LEU A 32 7.40 -12.79 4.13
CA LEU A 32 8.42 -12.61 3.10
C LEU A 32 9.59 -11.76 3.61
N HIS A 33 9.30 -10.70 4.36
CA HIS A 33 10.29 -9.88 5.04
C HIS A 33 11.08 -10.68 6.07
N PHE A 34 10.40 -11.49 6.89
CA PHE A 34 11.05 -12.35 7.89
C PHE A 34 12.03 -13.35 7.28
N LEU A 35 11.73 -13.90 6.11
CA LEU A 35 12.63 -14.82 5.42
C LEU A 35 13.93 -14.18 4.91
N HIS A 36 13.97 -12.85 4.79
CA HIS A 36 15.12 -12.12 4.25
C HIS A 36 15.91 -11.35 5.32
N VAL A 37 15.39 -11.25 6.55
CA VAL A 37 16.05 -10.53 7.65
C VAL A 37 16.70 -11.53 8.60
N GLU A 38 17.91 -11.21 9.07
CA GLU A 38 18.68 -12.12 9.92
C GLU A 38 18.09 -12.33 11.33
N SER A 39 17.33 -11.36 11.85
CA SER A 39 16.75 -11.45 13.19
C SER A 39 15.34 -10.84 13.29
N PHE A 40 14.54 -11.41 14.20
CA PHE A 40 13.18 -10.94 14.48
C PHE A 40 13.15 -9.52 15.07
N GLU A 41 14.18 -9.14 15.85
CA GLU A 41 14.28 -7.81 16.46
C GLU A 41 14.42 -6.71 15.40
N ILE A 42 15.21 -6.96 14.35
CA ILE A 42 15.39 -6.03 13.23
C ILE A 42 14.07 -5.86 12.47
N LEU A 43 13.34 -6.96 12.25
CA LEU A 43 12.01 -6.89 11.61
C LEU A 43 11.04 -6.06 12.43
N LEU A 44 10.99 -6.27 13.75
CA LEU A 44 10.14 -5.49 14.66
C LEU A 44 10.53 -4.00 14.64
N TYR A 45 11.82 -3.69 14.64
CA TYR A 45 12.31 -2.32 14.54
C TYR A 45 11.82 -1.63 13.26
N TYR A 46 12.01 -2.26 12.09
CA TYR A 46 11.53 -1.71 10.82
C TYR A 46 10.00 -1.60 10.79
N ALA A 47 9.27 -2.61 11.26
CA ALA A 47 7.82 -2.56 11.34
C ALA A 47 7.32 -1.42 12.23
N LEU A 48 7.94 -1.20 13.40
CA LEU A 48 7.60 -0.11 14.31
C LEU A 48 7.89 1.26 13.68
N VAL A 49 9.06 1.45 13.09
CA VAL A 49 9.42 2.71 12.43
C VAL A 49 8.46 3.01 11.27
N ASN A 50 8.19 2.01 10.41
CA ASN A 50 7.31 2.20 9.26
C ASN A 50 5.85 2.44 9.67
N THR A 51 5.35 1.74 10.68
CA THR A 51 3.99 1.96 11.20
C THR A 51 3.86 3.33 11.87
N LEU A 52 4.90 3.82 12.55
CA LEU A 52 4.94 5.19 13.07
C LEU A 52 4.92 6.22 11.93
N LEU A 53 5.68 6.00 10.86
CA LEU A 53 5.64 6.86 9.68
C LEU A 53 4.25 6.88 9.03
N VAL A 54 3.63 5.71 8.84
CA VAL A 54 2.27 5.60 8.27
C VAL A 54 1.23 6.28 9.15
N THR A 55 1.27 6.07 10.47
CA THR A 55 0.35 6.75 11.41
C THR A 55 0.54 8.26 11.37
N GLY A 56 1.78 8.75 11.28
CA GLY A 56 2.10 10.17 11.09
C GLY A 56 1.48 10.75 9.82
N ILE A 57 1.67 10.09 8.67
CA ILE A 57 1.10 10.51 7.38
C ILE A 57 -0.44 10.53 7.44
N ILE A 58 -1.05 9.47 7.96
CA ILE A 58 -2.51 9.38 8.12
C ILE A 58 -3.03 10.50 9.03
N THR A 59 -2.31 10.80 10.11
CA THR A 59 -2.68 11.87 11.05
C THR A 59 -2.61 13.23 10.37
N ILE A 60 -1.57 13.51 9.60
CA ILE A 60 -1.47 14.76 8.83
C ILE A 60 -2.61 14.87 7.81
N LEU A 61 -2.92 13.78 7.09
CA LEU A 61 -4.05 13.75 6.14
C LEU A 61 -5.40 13.92 6.85
N TYR A 62 -5.57 13.34 8.03
CA TYR A 62 -6.75 13.51 8.85
C TYR A 62 -6.90 14.96 9.30
N LEU A 63 -5.84 15.58 9.81
CA LEU A 63 -5.83 16.99 10.19
C LEU A 63 -6.12 17.88 8.98
N TYR A 64 -5.48 17.64 7.84
CA TYR A 64 -5.71 18.39 6.60
C TYR A 64 -7.17 18.32 6.16
N THR A 65 -7.75 17.12 6.08
CA THR A 65 -9.14 16.96 5.63
C THR A 65 -10.15 17.54 6.62
N ARG A 66 -9.87 17.44 7.93
CA ARG A 66 -10.73 17.95 8.98
C ARG A 66 -10.70 19.47 9.07
N PHE A 67 -9.51 20.07 9.08
CA PHE A 67 -9.32 21.50 9.30
C PHE A 67 -9.46 22.33 8.03
N ILE A 68 -8.96 21.85 6.89
CA ILE A 68 -8.97 22.63 5.63
C ILE A 68 -10.20 22.30 4.79
N ASN A 69 -10.48 21.00 4.58
CA ASN A 69 -11.59 20.60 3.69
C ASN A 69 -12.94 20.47 4.40
N GLN A 70 -12.99 20.51 5.74
CA GLN A 70 -14.19 20.33 6.58
C GLN A 70 -15.05 19.10 6.21
N LYS A 71 -14.46 18.10 5.57
CA LYS A 71 -15.14 16.87 5.14
C LYS A 71 -14.83 15.73 6.10
N LYS A 72 -15.70 14.73 6.13
CA LYS A 72 -15.43 13.48 6.87
C LYS A 72 -14.22 12.79 6.22
N PHE A 73 -13.21 12.48 7.02
CA PHE A 73 -11.97 11.83 6.57
C PHE A 73 -12.25 10.43 6.00
N LEU A 74 -12.96 9.61 6.77
CA LEU A 74 -13.35 8.26 6.42
C LEU A 74 -14.50 8.28 5.39
N ASN A 75 -14.37 7.47 4.34
CA ASN A 75 -15.35 7.24 3.27
C ASN A 75 -15.56 8.38 2.26
N HIS A 76 -14.94 9.55 2.42
CA HIS A 76 -14.99 10.61 1.40
C HIS A 76 -13.61 10.92 0.80
N SER A 77 -12.54 10.93 1.60
CA SER A 77 -11.18 11.26 1.14
C SER A 77 -10.26 10.05 1.09
N LEU A 78 -10.35 9.16 2.08
CA LEU A 78 -9.61 7.89 2.12
C LEU A 78 -10.55 6.76 2.54
N GLY A 79 -10.46 5.62 1.84
CA GLY A 79 -11.17 4.41 2.21
C GLY A 79 -10.49 3.69 3.37
N LEU A 80 -11.27 2.94 4.16
CA LEU A 80 -10.72 2.05 5.19
C LEU A 80 -9.76 1.01 4.58
N GLY A 81 -10.03 0.56 3.35
CA GLY A 81 -9.16 -0.37 2.62
C GLY A 81 -7.78 0.24 2.31
N ASP A 82 -7.72 1.51 1.92
CA ASP A 82 -6.45 2.20 1.63
C ASP A 82 -5.58 2.30 2.89
N ILE A 83 -6.21 2.62 4.03
CA ILE A 83 -5.54 2.68 5.34
C ILE A 83 -4.98 1.31 5.73
N LEU A 84 -5.80 0.26 5.63
CA LEU A 84 -5.37 -1.12 5.92
C LEU A 84 -4.24 -1.56 4.98
N PHE A 85 -4.29 -1.15 3.72
CA PHE A 85 -3.23 -1.43 2.75
C PHE A 85 -1.91 -0.75 3.14
N PHE A 86 -1.94 0.50 3.62
CA PHE A 86 -0.73 1.18 4.07
C PHE A 86 -0.08 0.48 5.26
N TYR A 87 -0.86 0.01 6.22
CA TYR A 87 -0.33 -0.78 7.34
C TYR A 87 0.22 -2.13 6.88
N ALA A 88 -0.45 -2.82 5.96
CA ALA A 88 0.06 -4.05 5.38
C ALA A 88 1.41 -3.82 4.67
N PHE A 89 1.54 -2.68 4.00
CA PHE A 89 2.76 -2.28 3.31
C PHE A 89 3.91 -1.95 4.26
N ALA A 90 3.61 -1.29 5.39
CA ALA A 90 4.60 -0.89 6.39
C ALA A 90 5.38 -2.07 6.97
N ILE A 91 4.73 -3.22 7.13
CA ILE A 91 5.35 -4.42 7.71
C ILE A 91 6.17 -5.20 6.66
N GLY A 92 5.88 -5.00 5.38
CA GLY A 92 6.43 -5.80 4.30
C GLY A 92 7.87 -5.52 3.88
N PHE A 93 8.45 -4.38 4.28
CA PHE A 93 9.74 -3.91 3.75
C PHE A 93 10.56 -3.15 4.79
N PRO A 94 11.90 -3.11 4.65
CA PRO A 94 12.77 -2.17 5.37
C PRO A 94 12.38 -0.70 5.14
N THR A 95 12.78 0.21 6.03
CA THR A 95 12.30 1.60 6.00
C THR A 95 12.63 2.37 4.72
N ILE A 96 13.85 2.23 4.19
CA ILE A 96 14.26 2.96 2.97
C ILE A 96 13.48 2.44 1.76
N THR A 97 13.40 1.12 1.60
CA THR A 97 12.69 0.50 0.47
C THR A 97 11.19 0.71 0.59
N PHE A 98 10.63 0.64 1.80
CA PHE A 98 9.26 1.05 2.09
C PHE A 98 8.96 2.47 1.60
N LEU A 99 9.79 3.46 1.96
CA LEU A 99 9.57 4.85 1.55
C LEU A 99 9.61 5.03 0.02
N ILE A 100 10.60 4.45 -0.64
CA ILE A 100 10.74 4.52 -2.10
C ILE A 100 9.53 3.88 -2.78
N LEU A 101 9.13 2.68 -2.34
CA LEU A 101 8.00 1.96 -2.91
C LEU A 101 6.67 2.66 -2.59
N PHE A 102 6.51 3.22 -1.40
CA PHE A 102 5.29 3.93 -0.99
C PHE A 102 5.09 5.22 -1.79
N VAL A 103 6.14 6.04 -1.90
CA VAL A 103 6.10 7.28 -2.70
C VAL A 103 5.94 6.95 -4.20
N GLY A 104 6.67 5.95 -4.68
CA GLY A 104 6.56 5.49 -6.08
C GLY A 104 5.15 4.98 -6.41
N ALA A 105 4.58 4.13 -5.56
CA ALA A 105 3.24 3.58 -5.73
C ALA A 105 2.15 4.66 -5.67
N THR A 106 2.28 5.63 -4.76
CA THR A 106 1.31 6.74 -4.65
C THR A 106 1.37 7.65 -5.87
N ILE A 107 2.57 8.02 -6.35
CA ILE A 107 2.73 8.79 -7.59
C ILE A 107 2.20 8.01 -8.80
N PHE A 108 2.54 6.73 -8.91
CA PHE A 108 2.03 5.85 -9.97
C PHE A 108 0.51 5.77 -9.95
N SER A 109 -0.10 5.66 -8.77
CA SER A 109 -1.56 5.64 -8.64
C SER A 109 -2.20 6.95 -9.07
N LEU A 110 -1.55 8.09 -8.84
CA LEU A 110 -2.05 9.39 -9.27
C LEU A 110 -2.05 9.48 -10.80
N PHE A 111 -0.94 9.12 -11.45
CA PHE A 111 -0.86 9.09 -12.91
C PHE A 111 -1.81 8.07 -13.52
N GLY A 112 -1.85 6.85 -12.98
CA GLY A 112 -2.77 5.80 -13.44
C GLY A 112 -4.23 6.21 -13.31
N PHE A 113 -4.61 6.86 -12.21
CA PHE A 113 -5.94 7.41 -12.06
C PHE A 113 -6.22 8.51 -13.09
N LEU A 114 -5.30 9.46 -13.31
CA LEU A 114 -5.48 10.53 -14.28
C LEU A 114 -5.67 10.00 -15.72
N SER A 115 -4.95 8.94 -16.10
CA SER A 115 -5.11 8.29 -17.41
C SER A 115 -6.45 7.58 -17.56
N ILE A 116 -6.99 7.00 -16.48
CA ILE A 116 -8.21 6.16 -16.52
C ILE A 116 -9.46 6.93 -16.08
N LYS A 117 -9.31 8.16 -15.56
CA LYS A 117 -10.42 8.97 -14.98
C LYS A 117 -11.62 9.12 -15.91
N ASN A 118 -11.36 9.24 -17.22
CA ASN A 118 -12.42 9.42 -18.23
C ASN A 118 -13.24 8.14 -18.46
N SER A 119 -12.73 6.96 -18.07
CA SER A 119 -13.39 5.67 -18.24
C SER A 119 -14.16 5.21 -16.97
N LEU A 120 -13.91 5.84 -15.82
CA LEU A 120 -14.46 5.40 -14.54
C LEU A 120 -15.84 6.02 -14.27
N LYS A 121 -16.88 5.19 -14.41
CA LYS A 121 -18.29 5.58 -14.14
C LYS A 121 -18.61 5.82 -12.66
N LYS A 122 -17.79 5.32 -11.72
CA LYS A 122 -18.03 5.41 -10.27
C LYS A 122 -17.13 6.48 -9.62
N LYS A 123 -17.71 7.32 -8.77
CA LYS A 123 -17.01 8.37 -8.00
C LYS A 123 -16.07 7.74 -6.95
N GLY A 124 -14.76 8.00 -7.05
CA GLY A 124 -13.74 7.56 -6.09
C GLY A 124 -12.42 7.17 -6.78
N VAL A 125 -11.29 7.42 -6.12
CA VAL A 125 -9.95 7.00 -6.60
C VAL A 125 -9.67 5.59 -6.07
N PRO A 126 -9.38 4.58 -6.92
CA PRO A 126 -9.06 3.22 -6.48
C PRO A 126 -7.57 3.17 -6.10
N LEU A 127 -7.23 3.78 -4.96
CA LEU A 127 -5.84 3.97 -4.56
C LEU A 127 -5.20 2.62 -4.21
N ALA A 128 -5.82 1.83 -3.33
CA ALA A 128 -5.35 0.48 -2.99
C ALA A 128 -5.22 -0.44 -4.22
N GLY A 129 -6.16 -0.37 -5.17
CA GLY A 129 -6.08 -1.10 -6.43
C GLY A 129 -4.83 -0.70 -7.23
N LEU A 130 -4.63 0.58 -7.51
CA LEU A 130 -3.50 1.03 -8.30
C LEU A 130 -2.15 0.77 -7.61
N MET A 131 -2.08 0.92 -6.29
CA MET A 131 -0.87 0.58 -5.53
C MET A 131 -0.59 -0.93 -5.54
N SER A 132 -1.62 -1.78 -5.50
CA SER A 132 -1.43 -3.23 -5.62
C SER A 132 -1.03 -3.66 -7.03
N VAL A 133 -1.49 -2.97 -8.11
CA VAL A 133 -0.93 -3.15 -9.47
C VAL A 133 0.57 -2.88 -9.46
N PHE A 134 0.98 -1.73 -8.93
CA PHE A 134 2.39 -1.33 -8.86
C PHE A 134 3.24 -2.40 -8.15
N MET A 135 2.73 -2.93 -7.04
CA MET A 135 3.42 -4.00 -6.30
C MET A 135 3.57 -5.30 -7.08
N VAL A 136 2.55 -5.69 -7.84
CA VAL A 136 2.66 -6.86 -8.70
C VAL A 136 3.77 -6.65 -9.74
N PHE A 137 3.85 -5.46 -10.36
CA PHE A 137 4.93 -5.13 -11.28
C PHE A 137 6.31 -5.17 -10.63
N VAL A 138 6.47 -4.55 -9.46
CA VAL A 138 7.76 -4.53 -8.74
C VAL A 138 8.20 -5.94 -8.34
N MET A 139 7.30 -6.78 -7.83
CA MET A 139 7.64 -8.16 -7.48
C MET A 139 7.98 -9.01 -8.71
N LEU A 140 7.24 -8.87 -9.81
CA LEU A 140 7.54 -9.56 -11.06
C LEU A 140 8.92 -9.14 -11.60
N TYR A 141 9.22 -7.84 -11.56
CA TYR A 141 10.52 -7.33 -11.96
C TYR A 141 11.65 -7.88 -11.09
N SER A 142 11.47 -7.95 -9.77
CA SER A 142 12.46 -8.53 -8.86
C SER A 142 12.73 -10.00 -9.16
N ILE A 143 11.70 -10.79 -9.45
CA ILE A 143 11.85 -12.22 -9.82
C ILE A 143 12.65 -12.37 -11.12
N ILE A 144 12.33 -11.55 -12.14
CA ILE A 144 13.01 -11.60 -13.44
C ILE A 144 14.48 -11.14 -13.31
N SER A 145 14.70 -10.06 -12.56
CA SER A 145 16.03 -9.45 -12.40
C SER A 145 16.96 -10.26 -11.49
N LYS A 146 16.45 -11.26 -10.74
CA LYS A 146 17.19 -12.07 -9.74
C LYS A 146 18.00 -11.26 -8.71
N ASN A 147 17.69 -9.97 -8.54
CA ASN A 147 18.39 -9.08 -7.62
C ASN A 147 17.57 -8.96 -6.32
N PRO A 148 18.11 -9.36 -5.16
CA PRO A 148 17.42 -9.26 -3.86
C PRO A 148 17.49 -7.83 -3.27
N THR A 149 17.59 -6.80 -4.10
CA THR A 149 17.78 -5.41 -3.64
C THR A 149 16.55 -4.82 -2.92
N LEU A 150 15.39 -5.49 -2.97
CA LEU A 150 14.17 -5.05 -2.28
C LEU A 150 14.27 -5.12 -0.75
N TYR A 151 15.09 -6.04 -0.23
CA TYR A 151 15.18 -6.27 1.21
C TYR A 151 16.45 -5.71 1.86
N GLY A 152 17.45 -5.29 1.07
CA GLY A 152 18.72 -4.78 1.59
C GLY A 152 19.47 -5.86 2.39
N HIS A 153 20.75 -6.05 2.12
CA HIS A 153 21.60 -6.80 3.04
C HIS A 153 21.96 -5.91 4.24
#